data_AF-A0A932UV54-F1
#
_entry.id   AF-A0A932UV54-F1
#
_cell.length_a   1.000
_cell.length_b   1.000
_cell.length_c   1.000
_cell.angle_alpha   90.00
_cell.angle_beta   90.00
_cell.angle_gamma   90.00
#
_symmetry.space_group_name_H-M   'P 1'
#
loop_
_entity.id
_entity.type
_entity.pdbx_description
1 polymer ?
#
loop_
_entity_poly.entity_id
_entity_poly.type
_entity_poly.pdbx_seq_one_letter_code
_entity_poly.pdbx_strand_id
1 'polypeptide(L)'
;MKAVLVSAALLLLAWGGAQAEPVVVYRNSAQLHAEPKAEAQVVGLVFGGETLEAREVRRGWFKVRDRKNVEGWVSMRDADVARRVAARPDEPRSRLLIAGNQHQDLGRVQEARLAYIEVLMRFPGTYEAYVAARKLLNYHRLATLTPARDGRISPAQNDQARAVVGPVLVSEARLLLGEGRIKLGGQVLEGLEHAVGRHVAEVEGLEPLLRDYVVQVAEKLSAEQLTGAVTLFRRHFPQGTLPAEIDARVPRGAAEAPAKAPADAPPSSSSDESSKSN
;
A
#
# COMPACT_ATOMS: atom_id res chain seq x y z
N MET A 1 7.42 31.41 -35.23
CA MET A 1 7.02 30.39 -36.23
C MET A 1 8.06 29.28 -36.16
N LYS A 2 7.75 28.11 -35.59
CA LYS A 2 7.09 26.91 -36.19
C LYS A 2 8.01 26.09 -37.13
N ALA A 3 8.01 24.77 -36.87
CA ALA A 3 8.47 23.61 -37.64
C ALA A 3 9.98 23.25 -37.49
N VAL A 4 10.41 22.15 -36.84
CA VAL A 4 10.10 20.70 -36.93
C VAL A 4 10.51 20.07 -38.27
N LEU A 5 11.51 19.16 -38.21
CA LEU A 5 11.65 17.85 -38.89
C LEU A 5 13.13 17.42 -38.73
N VAL A 6 13.48 16.42 -37.90
CA VAL A 6 13.31 14.96 -38.05
C VAL A 6 13.94 14.43 -39.33
N SER A 7 15.01 13.64 -39.17
CA SER A 7 15.41 12.43 -39.93
C SER A 7 16.80 12.02 -39.42
N ALA A 8 16.96 11.08 -38.48
CA ALA A 8 16.74 9.63 -38.60
C ALA A 8 17.62 8.94 -39.65
N ALA A 9 18.37 7.94 -39.15
CA ALA A 9 18.99 6.81 -39.81
C ALA A 9 20.36 7.00 -40.50
N LEU A 10 21.41 6.48 -39.85
CA LEU A 10 22.34 5.58 -40.53
C LEU A 10 22.86 4.49 -39.57
N LEU A 11 22.29 3.29 -39.75
CA LEU A 11 22.91 1.98 -39.60
C LEU A 11 23.53 1.62 -38.24
N LEU A 12 22.67 1.14 -37.34
CA LEU A 12 23.04 -0.01 -36.52
C LEU A 12 22.23 -1.21 -37.01
N LEU A 13 22.98 -2.20 -37.48
CA LEU A 13 22.54 -3.53 -37.84
C LEU A 13 21.56 -4.06 -36.79
N ALA A 14 20.46 -4.61 -37.28
CA ALA A 14 19.48 -5.32 -36.50
C ALA A 14 20.14 -6.47 -35.73
N TRP A 15 20.43 -6.26 -34.45
CA TRP A 15 20.37 -7.33 -33.47
C TRP A 15 18.98 -7.29 -32.84
N GLY A 16 18.09 -8.12 -33.40
CA GLY A 16 16.86 -8.54 -32.74
C GLY A 16 17.21 -9.42 -31.54
N GLY A 17 17.78 -8.83 -30.49
CA GLY A 17 17.75 -9.41 -29.16
C GLY A 17 16.36 -9.14 -28.61
N ALA A 18 15.45 -10.11 -28.71
CA ALA A 18 14.24 -10.09 -27.91
C ALA A 18 14.69 -9.94 -26.45
N GLN A 19 14.52 -8.75 -25.86
CA GLN A 19 14.76 -8.60 -24.43
C GLN A 19 13.82 -9.56 -23.73
N ALA A 20 14.39 -10.53 -23.01
CA ALA A 20 13.61 -11.50 -22.28
C ALA A 20 12.72 -10.74 -21.30
N GLU A 21 11.42 -11.05 -21.35
CA GLU A 21 10.42 -10.35 -20.56
C GLU A 21 10.77 -10.49 -19.06
N PRO A 22 10.74 -9.39 -18.27
CA PRO A 22 11.12 -9.45 -16.87
C PRO A 22 10.24 -10.44 -16.11
N VAL A 23 10.86 -11.16 -15.17
CA VAL A 23 10.19 -12.12 -14.30
C VAL A 23 9.87 -11.46 -12.97
N VAL A 24 8.63 -11.54 -12.56
CA VAL A 24 8.14 -10.98 -11.30
C VAL A 24 7.83 -12.12 -10.34
N VAL A 25 8.42 -12.04 -9.15
CA VAL A 25 8.11 -12.92 -8.04
C VAL A 25 6.74 -12.51 -7.52
N TYR A 26 5.71 -13.33 -7.70
CA TYR A 26 4.34 -12.97 -7.29
C TYR A 26 3.93 -13.59 -5.96
N ARG A 27 4.63 -14.65 -5.52
CA ARG A 27 4.52 -15.14 -4.14
C ARG A 27 5.31 -14.24 -3.21
N ASN A 28 5.02 -14.30 -1.91
CA ASN A 28 5.66 -13.45 -0.93
C ASN A 28 7.21 -13.55 -0.93
N SER A 29 7.78 -14.69 -1.31
CA SER A 29 9.21 -14.81 -1.67
C SER A 29 9.45 -16.02 -2.56
N ALA A 30 10.62 -16.06 -3.18
CA ALA A 30 11.12 -17.22 -3.90
C ALA A 30 12.63 -17.39 -3.66
N GLN A 31 13.06 -18.64 -3.62
CA GLN A 31 14.48 -18.98 -3.54
C GLN A 31 15.08 -18.96 -4.95
N LEU A 32 16.29 -18.41 -5.06
CA LEU A 32 17.13 -18.57 -6.23
C LEU A 32 18.01 -19.79 -6.02
N HIS A 33 17.95 -20.75 -6.93
CA HIS A 33 18.72 -21.97 -6.89
C HIS A 33 19.88 -21.94 -7.89
N ALA A 34 20.98 -22.63 -7.59
CA ALA A 34 22.11 -22.75 -8.52
C ALA A 34 21.72 -23.48 -9.82
N GLU A 35 20.73 -24.37 -9.75
CA GLU A 35 20.23 -25.20 -10.85
C GLU A 35 18.70 -25.21 -10.88
N PRO A 36 18.05 -25.52 -12.03
CA PRO A 36 16.58 -25.53 -12.16
C PRO A 36 15.95 -26.80 -11.56
N LYS A 37 16.15 -27.02 -10.26
CA LYS A 37 15.56 -28.14 -9.48
C LYS A 37 15.39 -27.73 -8.01
N ALA A 38 14.38 -28.29 -7.34
CA ALA A 38 13.99 -27.85 -6.00
C ALA A 38 15.05 -28.16 -4.92
N GLU A 39 15.83 -29.23 -5.13
CA GLU A 39 16.85 -29.71 -4.20
C GLU A 39 18.21 -29.03 -4.43
N ALA A 40 18.33 -28.15 -5.42
CA ALA A 40 19.57 -27.44 -5.69
C ALA A 40 19.88 -26.42 -4.59
N GLN A 41 21.18 -26.16 -4.40
CA GLN A 41 21.66 -25.17 -3.45
C GLN A 41 20.99 -23.81 -3.69
N VAL A 42 20.45 -23.21 -2.63
CA VAL A 42 19.92 -21.85 -2.65
C VAL A 42 21.09 -20.87 -2.68
N VAL A 43 21.17 -20.08 -3.74
CA VAL A 43 22.19 -19.04 -3.99
C VAL A 43 21.70 -17.64 -3.64
N GLY A 44 20.39 -17.48 -3.45
CA GLY A 44 19.79 -16.20 -3.09
C GLY A 44 18.33 -16.32 -2.69
N LEU A 45 17.78 -15.23 -2.19
CA LEU A 45 16.38 -15.09 -1.84
C LEU A 45 15.85 -13.80 -2.46
N VAL A 46 14.75 -13.90 -3.19
CA VAL A 46 14.06 -12.79 -3.84
C VAL A 46 12.64 -12.67 -3.29
N PHE A 47 12.11 -11.47 -3.28
CA PHE A 47 10.89 -11.14 -2.55
C PHE A 47 9.70 -10.86 -3.45
N GLY A 48 8.49 -11.07 -2.93
CA GLY A 48 7.25 -10.78 -3.65
C GLY A 48 7.21 -9.33 -4.14
N GLY A 49 6.83 -9.17 -5.40
CA GLY A 49 6.86 -7.92 -6.15
C GLY A 49 8.20 -7.58 -6.78
N GLU A 50 9.30 -8.26 -6.44
CA GLU A 50 10.59 -7.99 -7.09
C GLU A 50 10.54 -8.35 -8.57
N THR A 51 11.03 -7.42 -9.38
CA THR A 51 11.20 -7.60 -10.82
C THR A 51 12.65 -8.00 -11.08
N LEU A 52 12.83 -9.17 -11.68
CA LEU A 52 14.10 -9.79 -11.98
C LEU A 52 14.32 -9.79 -13.48
N GLU A 53 15.57 -9.65 -13.91
CA GLU A 53 15.91 -9.77 -15.31
C GLU A 53 15.88 -11.23 -15.70
N ALA A 54 14.99 -11.60 -16.62
CA ALA A 54 14.97 -12.95 -17.17
C ALA A 54 16.15 -13.14 -18.13
N ARG A 55 16.81 -14.29 -18.02
CA ARG A 55 17.92 -14.68 -18.89
C ARG A 55 17.59 -15.93 -19.68
N GLU A 56 16.89 -16.86 -19.05
CA GLU A 56 16.58 -18.14 -19.67
C GLU A 56 15.32 -18.75 -19.05
N VAL A 57 14.69 -19.67 -19.78
CA VAL A 57 13.56 -20.47 -19.31
C VAL A 57 13.86 -21.96 -19.52
N ARG A 58 13.78 -22.77 -18.46
CA ARG A 58 13.95 -24.23 -18.55
C ARG A 58 12.98 -24.96 -17.63
N ARG A 59 12.18 -25.88 -18.20
CA ARG A 59 11.39 -26.90 -17.47
C ARG A 59 10.71 -26.41 -16.18
N GLY A 60 9.95 -25.31 -16.25
CA GLY A 60 9.27 -24.78 -15.07
C GLY A 60 10.10 -23.83 -14.21
N TRP A 61 11.25 -23.37 -14.71
CA TRP A 61 12.16 -22.44 -14.02
C TRP A 61 12.55 -21.28 -14.92
N PHE A 62 12.77 -20.12 -14.32
CA PHE A 62 13.40 -18.97 -14.93
C PHE A 62 14.81 -18.82 -14.42
N LYS A 63 15.80 -18.73 -15.31
CA LYS A 63 17.11 -18.18 -14.95
C LYS A 63 16.97 -16.67 -14.90
N VAL A 64 17.32 -16.08 -13.77
CA VAL A 64 17.10 -14.68 -13.48
C VAL A 64 18.34 -14.04 -12.87
N ARG A 65 18.42 -12.72 -13.01
CA ARG A 65 19.41 -11.90 -12.32
C ARG A 65 18.70 -10.79 -11.54
N ASP A 66 19.03 -10.66 -10.26
CA ASP A 66 18.49 -9.60 -9.41
C ASP A 66 19.25 -8.27 -9.59
N ARG A 67 18.82 -7.22 -8.90
CA ARG A 67 19.46 -5.88 -8.96
C ARG A 67 20.85 -5.84 -8.31
N LYS A 68 21.19 -6.83 -7.49
CA LYS A 68 22.50 -6.99 -6.85
C LYS A 68 23.44 -7.86 -7.70
N ASN A 69 23.04 -8.18 -8.93
CA ASN A 69 23.74 -9.09 -9.85
C ASN A 69 23.87 -10.54 -9.35
N VAL A 70 23.00 -10.97 -8.42
CA VAL A 70 22.89 -12.39 -8.04
C VAL A 70 22.12 -13.10 -9.15
N GLU A 71 22.74 -14.15 -9.71
CA GLU A 71 22.15 -14.98 -10.74
C GLU A 71 21.74 -16.35 -10.18
N GLY A 72 20.56 -16.83 -10.58
CA GLY A 72 20.06 -18.13 -10.17
C GLY A 72 18.78 -18.53 -10.87
N TRP A 73 18.22 -19.68 -10.49
CA TRP A 73 16.98 -20.22 -11.03
C TRP A 73 15.84 -20.03 -10.03
N VAL A 74 14.74 -19.46 -10.50
CA VAL A 74 13.51 -19.30 -9.72
C VAL A 74 12.40 -20.15 -10.33
N SER A 75 11.62 -20.82 -9.49
CA SER A 75 10.52 -21.68 -9.91
C SER A 75 9.37 -20.86 -10.49
N MET A 76 8.77 -21.33 -11.59
CA MET A 76 7.54 -20.77 -12.18
C MET A 76 6.33 -20.84 -11.23
N ARG A 77 6.43 -21.62 -10.14
CA ARG A 77 5.40 -21.66 -9.09
C ARG A 77 5.42 -20.41 -8.20
N ASP A 78 6.55 -19.71 -8.18
CA ASP A 78 6.82 -18.60 -7.27
C ASP A 78 7.02 -17.27 -8.01
N ALA A 79 7.41 -17.35 -9.29
CA ALA A 79 7.57 -16.22 -10.17
C ALA A 79 6.96 -16.49 -11.55
N ASP A 80 6.58 -15.44 -12.28
CA ASP A 80 6.11 -15.54 -13.66
C ASP A 80 6.53 -14.29 -14.43
N VAL A 81 6.45 -14.30 -15.76
CA VAL A 81 6.75 -13.08 -16.53
C VAL A 81 5.76 -11.98 -16.17
N ALA A 82 6.24 -10.74 -16.14
CA ALA A 82 5.52 -9.58 -15.63
C ALA A 82 4.12 -9.42 -16.24
N ARG A 83 3.96 -9.64 -17.56
CA ARG A 83 2.66 -9.54 -18.24
C ARG A 83 1.70 -10.62 -17.77
N ARG A 84 2.16 -11.86 -17.51
CA ARG A 84 1.29 -12.94 -17.02
C ARG A 84 0.88 -12.69 -15.58
N VAL A 85 1.78 -12.21 -14.73
CA VAL A 85 1.38 -11.82 -13.36
C VAL A 85 0.36 -10.68 -13.40
N ALA A 86 0.54 -9.68 -14.26
CA ALA A 86 -0.44 -8.61 -14.46
C ALA A 86 -1.80 -9.13 -14.98
N ALA A 87 -1.80 -10.24 -15.72
CA ALA A 87 -2.98 -10.88 -16.29
C ALA A 87 -3.63 -11.93 -15.37
N ARG A 88 -3.02 -12.30 -14.23
CA ARG A 88 -3.63 -13.24 -13.27
C ARG A 88 -4.73 -12.54 -12.45
N PRO A 89 -6.01 -12.95 -12.59
CA PRO A 89 -7.14 -12.29 -11.90
C PRO A 89 -7.15 -12.48 -10.38
N ASP A 90 -6.35 -13.42 -9.85
CA ASP A 90 -6.58 -14.11 -8.57
C ASP A 90 -5.90 -13.49 -7.33
N GLU A 91 -5.02 -12.48 -7.46
CA GLU A 91 -4.47 -11.76 -6.29
C GLU A 91 -4.36 -10.23 -6.49
N PRO A 92 -5.40 -9.46 -6.16
CA PRO A 92 -5.42 -7.99 -6.30
C PRO A 92 -4.28 -7.27 -5.58
N ARG A 93 -3.86 -7.76 -4.40
CA ARG A 93 -2.78 -7.18 -3.59
C ARG A 93 -1.42 -7.23 -4.30
N SER A 94 -1.11 -8.37 -4.92
CA SER A 94 0.15 -8.60 -5.62
C SER A 94 0.23 -7.73 -6.87
N ARG A 95 -0.88 -7.59 -7.61
CA ARG A 95 -0.96 -6.69 -8.78
C ARG A 95 -0.63 -5.24 -8.43
N LEU A 96 -1.18 -4.72 -7.33
CA LEU A 96 -0.93 -3.35 -6.91
C LEU A 96 0.52 -3.12 -6.47
N LEU A 97 1.11 -4.07 -5.71
CA LEU A 97 2.51 -3.98 -5.32
C LEU A 97 3.43 -4.00 -6.55
N ILE A 98 3.14 -4.87 -7.53
CA ILE A 98 3.90 -4.98 -8.77
C ILE A 98 3.78 -3.71 -9.61
N ALA A 99 2.58 -3.17 -9.74
CA ALA A 99 2.37 -1.89 -10.43
C ALA A 99 3.19 -0.78 -9.78
N GLY A 100 3.22 -0.71 -8.44
CA GLY A 100 4.06 0.24 -7.70
C GLY A 100 5.55 0.07 -8.00
N ASN A 101 6.05 -1.17 -8.01
CA ASN A 101 7.45 -1.45 -8.34
C ASN A 101 7.78 -1.08 -9.79
N GLN A 102 6.90 -1.40 -10.74
CA GLN A 102 7.07 -1.03 -12.16
C GLN A 102 7.11 0.49 -12.34
N HIS A 103 6.19 1.23 -11.70
CA HIS A 103 6.21 2.69 -11.75
C HIS A 103 7.51 3.25 -11.16
N GLN A 104 7.99 2.70 -10.06
CA GLN A 104 9.26 3.11 -9.45
C GLN A 104 10.43 2.90 -10.40
N ASP A 105 10.51 1.75 -11.06
CA ASP A 105 11.61 1.41 -11.98
C ASP A 105 11.61 2.30 -13.24
N LEU A 106 10.43 2.76 -13.65
CA LEU A 106 10.26 3.73 -14.74
C LEU A 106 10.49 5.19 -14.30
N GLY A 107 10.86 5.44 -13.04
CA GLY A 107 11.01 6.79 -12.49
C GLY A 107 9.69 7.54 -12.27
N ARG A 108 8.55 6.85 -12.37
CA ARG A 108 7.19 7.39 -12.15
C ARG A 108 6.86 7.37 -10.65
N VAL A 109 7.55 8.23 -9.91
CA VAL A 109 7.55 8.23 -8.44
C VAL A 109 6.15 8.40 -7.86
N GLN A 110 5.31 9.26 -8.44
CA GLN A 110 3.99 9.56 -7.91
C GLN A 110 3.03 8.38 -8.09
N GLU A 111 3.03 7.75 -9.25
CA GLU A 111 2.23 6.56 -9.53
C GLU A 111 2.68 5.38 -8.68
N ALA A 112 3.98 5.26 -8.43
CA ALA A 112 4.52 4.25 -7.51
C ALA A 112 3.98 4.44 -6.09
N ARG A 113 4.04 5.68 -5.56
CA ARG A 113 3.53 6.01 -4.22
C ARG A 113 2.05 5.70 -4.10
N LEU A 114 1.23 6.13 -5.06
CA LEU A 114 -0.22 5.87 -5.04
C LEU A 114 -0.54 4.36 -5.04
N ALA A 115 0.16 3.56 -5.84
CA ALA A 115 -0.02 2.13 -5.84
C ALA A 115 0.34 1.51 -4.47
N TYR A 116 1.43 1.94 -3.83
CA TYR A 116 1.81 1.47 -2.50
C TYR A 116 0.81 1.89 -1.41
N ILE A 117 0.30 3.12 -1.47
CA ILE A 117 -0.74 3.61 -0.55
C ILE A 117 -2.00 2.75 -0.70
N GLU A 118 -2.39 2.41 -1.93
CA GLU A 118 -3.55 1.56 -2.19
C GLU A 118 -3.37 0.16 -1.60
N VAL A 119 -2.16 -0.42 -1.66
CA VAL A 119 -1.85 -1.69 -0.96
C VAL A 119 -2.05 -1.56 0.55
N LEU A 120 -1.52 -0.49 1.16
CA LEU A 120 -1.65 -0.25 2.62
C LEU A 120 -3.10 -0.12 3.06
N MET A 121 -3.90 0.63 2.29
CA MET A 121 -5.29 0.92 2.64
C MET A 121 -6.23 -0.25 2.37
N ARG A 122 -5.97 -1.09 1.36
CA ARG A 122 -6.88 -2.20 1.00
C ARG A 122 -6.51 -3.53 1.64
N PHE A 123 -5.24 -3.74 1.97
CA PHE A 123 -4.73 -5.02 2.44
C PHE A 123 -3.83 -4.86 3.66
N PRO A 124 -4.26 -4.17 4.73
CA PRO A 124 -3.43 -3.93 5.91
C PRO A 124 -3.00 -5.24 6.57
N GLY A 125 -1.79 -5.25 7.15
CA GLY A 125 -1.24 -6.42 7.84
C GLY A 125 -0.83 -7.59 6.93
N THR A 126 -0.86 -7.40 5.61
CA THR A 126 -0.32 -8.38 4.66
C THR A 126 1.19 -8.19 4.44
N TYR A 127 1.83 -9.20 3.88
CA TYR A 127 3.24 -9.10 3.45
C TYR A 127 3.42 -7.97 2.42
N GLU A 128 2.49 -7.83 1.48
CA GLU A 128 2.53 -6.81 0.45
C GLU A 128 2.40 -5.41 1.05
N ALA A 129 1.51 -5.23 2.03
CA ALA A 129 1.43 -3.99 2.79
C ALA A 129 2.71 -3.71 3.57
N TYR A 130 3.36 -4.73 4.14
CA TYR A 130 4.66 -4.56 4.79
C TYR A 130 5.74 -4.06 3.82
N VAL A 131 5.80 -4.63 2.61
CA VAL A 131 6.74 -4.19 1.56
C VAL A 131 6.39 -2.78 1.09
N ALA A 132 5.12 -2.47 0.86
CA ALA A 132 4.64 -1.14 0.48
C ALA A 132 5.00 -0.08 1.53
N ALA A 133 4.80 -0.37 2.83
CA ALA A 133 5.21 0.49 3.93
C ALA A 133 6.72 0.78 3.88
N ARG A 134 7.54 -0.25 3.69
CA ARG A 134 9.00 -0.10 3.57
C ARG A 134 9.39 0.79 2.38
N LYS A 135 8.71 0.65 1.24
CA LYS A 135 8.94 1.48 0.05
C LYS A 135 8.59 2.95 0.32
N LEU A 136 7.45 3.22 0.93
CA LEU A 136 7.02 4.58 1.28
C LEU A 136 7.90 5.22 2.35
N LEU A 137 8.33 4.46 3.36
CA LEU A 137 9.30 4.94 4.36
C LEU A 137 10.61 5.39 3.72
N ASN A 138 11.10 4.65 2.71
CA ASN A 138 12.30 5.02 1.98
C ASN A 138 12.11 6.31 1.17
N TYR A 139 10.92 6.54 0.59
CA TYR A 139 10.62 7.80 -0.10
C TYR A 139 10.69 8.99 0.84
N HIS A 140 10.12 8.86 2.03
CA HIS A 140 10.08 9.96 3.01
C HIS A 140 11.29 10.05 3.92
N ARG A 141 12.20 9.06 3.86
CA ARG A 141 13.35 8.91 4.77
C ARG A 141 12.94 8.93 6.26
N LEU A 142 11.77 8.38 6.58
CA LEU A 142 11.19 8.44 7.94
C LEU A 142 11.76 7.38 8.88
N ALA A 143 11.88 6.15 8.41
CA ALA A 143 12.34 5.02 9.21
C ALA A 143 12.82 3.87 8.32
N THR A 144 13.31 2.80 8.93
CA THR A 144 13.58 1.55 8.24
C THR A 144 12.80 0.41 8.87
N LEU A 145 12.22 -0.44 8.03
CA LEU A 145 11.62 -1.71 8.45
C LEU A 145 12.59 -2.84 8.13
N THR A 146 12.73 -3.78 9.07
CA THR A 146 13.59 -4.96 8.89
C THR A 146 13.09 -5.78 7.70
N PRO A 147 13.92 -6.16 6.72
CA PRO A 147 13.45 -6.97 5.61
C PRO A 147 12.75 -8.24 6.11
N ALA A 148 11.52 -8.47 5.65
CA ALA A 148 10.82 -9.73 5.88
C ALA A 148 11.60 -10.86 5.20
N ARG A 149 11.69 -12.02 5.85
CA ARG A 149 12.38 -13.21 5.33
C ARG A 149 11.33 -14.23 4.88
N ASP A 150 11.64 -14.98 3.84
CA ASP A 150 10.81 -16.09 3.33
C ASP A 150 9.36 -15.70 3.00
N GLY A 151 9.12 -14.43 2.68
CA GLY A 151 7.79 -13.96 2.30
C GLY A 151 6.78 -14.02 3.45
N ARG A 152 7.26 -14.02 4.69
CA ARG A 152 6.39 -13.98 5.86
C ARG A 152 6.82 -12.82 6.73
N ILE A 153 5.82 -12.16 7.31
CA ILE A 153 6.05 -11.18 8.37
C ILE A 153 5.85 -11.89 9.69
N SER A 154 6.80 -11.74 10.61
CA SER A 154 6.59 -12.18 11.98
C SER A 154 5.57 -11.27 12.69
N PRO A 155 4.96 -11.70 13.79
CA PRO A 155 4.11 -10.82 14.61
C PRO A 155 4.81 -9.51 14.99
N ALA A 156 6.07 -9.59 15.42
CA ALA A 156 6.87 -8.40 15.75
C ALA A 156 7.08 -7.46 14.55
N GLN A 157 7.29 -7.99 13.34
CA GLN A 157 7.38 -7.18 12.13
C GLN A 157 6.04 -6.53 11.79
N ASN A 158 4.93 -7.26 11.96
CA ASN A 158 3.60 -6.72 11.75
C ASN A 158 3.30 -5.57 12.74
N ASP A 159 3.69 -5.71 14.00
CA ASP A 159 3.55 -4.66 15.02
C ASP A 159 4.42 -3.44 14.70
N GLN A 160 5.67 -3.66 14.25
CA GLN A 160 6.54 -2.59 13.77
C GLN A 160 5.93 -1.84 12.58
N ALA A 161 5.33 -2.57 11.63
CA ALA A 161 4.66 -1.96 10.49
C ALA A 161 3.44 -1.14 10.91
N ARG A 162 2.61 -1.64 11.83
CA ARG A 162 1.46 -0.89 12.36
C ARG A 162 1.87 0.44 12.99
N ALA A 163 2.99 0.47 13.71
CA ALA A 163 3.50 1.69 14.33
C ALA A 163 3.90 2.78 13.30
N VAL A 164 4.27 2.39 12.08
CA VAL A 164 4.75 3.33 11.05
C VAL A 164 3.76 3.61 9.92
N VAL A 165 2.77 2.74 9.70
CA VAL A 165 1.76 2.90 8.63
C VAL A 165 0.97 4.20 8.82
N GLY A 166 0.53 4.50 10.05
CA GLY A 166 -0.18 5.75 10.34
C GLY A 166 0.64 7.00 9.96
N PRO A 167 1.85 7.19 10.53
CA PRO A 167 2.72 8.31 10.19
C PRO A 167 3.06 8.42 8.69
N VAL A 168 3.24 7.28 8.00
CA VAL A 168 3.48 7.26 6.56
C VAL A 168 2.28 7.79 5.78
N LEU A 169 1.08 7.30 6.09
CA LEU A 169 -0.15 7.73 5.41
C LEU A 169 -0.50 9.19 5.71
N VAL A 170 -0.23 9.68 6.93
CA VAL A 170 -0.33 11.11 7.26
C VAL A 170 0.65 11.95 6.43
N SER A 171 1.89 11.49 6.27
CA SER A 171 2.90 12.17 5.44
C SER A 171 2.48 12.19 3.96
N GLU A 172 1.94 11.09 3.45
CA GLU A 172 1.40 10.97 2.09
C GLU A 172 0.22 11.91 1.85
N ALA A 173 -0.76 11.91 2.75
CA ALA A 173 -1.92 12.80 2.68
C ALA A 173 -1.49 14.28 2.72
N ARG A 174 -0.55 14.64 3.59
CA ARG A 174 0.00 16.01 3.66
C ARG A 174 0.64 16.45 2.35
N LEU A 175 1.42 15.59 1.71
CA LEU A 175 2.05 15.89 0.42
C LEU A 175 0.99 16.06 -0.68
N LEU A 176 0.01 15.16 -0.76
CA LEU A 176 -1.08 15.26 -1.74
C LEU A 176 -1.89 16.55 -1.56
N LEU A 177 -2.18 16.94 -0.32
CA LEU A 177 -2.88 18.19 -0.01
C LEU A 177 -2.02 19.41 -0.36
N GLY A 178 -0.72 19.40 -0.05
CA GLY A 178 0.22 20.46 -0.45
C GLY A 178 0.36 20.62 -1.96
N GLU A 179 0.24 19.54 -2.72
CA GLU A 179 0.18 19.53 -4.19
C GLU A 179 -1.19 19.97 -4.76
N GLY A 180 -2.17 20.31 -3.91
CA GLY A 180 -3.52 20.67 -4.32
C GLY A 180 -4.39 19.48 -4.78
N ARG A 181 -3.94 18.24 -4.57
CA ARG A 181 -4.63 17.01 -4.96
C ARG A 181 -5.63 16.59 -3.88
N ILE A 182 -6.55 17.50 -3.55
CA ILE A 182 -7.42 17.41 -2.37
C ILE A 182 -8.23 16.13 -2.30
N LYS A 183 -8.79 15.68 -3.43
CA LYS A 183 -9.55 14.41 -3.50
C LYS A 183 -8.71 13.20 -3.12
N LEU A 184 -7.47 13.13 -3.59
CA LEU A 184 -6.57 12.02 -3.27
C LEU A 184 -6.10 12.08 -1.82
N GLY A 185 -5.77 13.28 -1.32
CA GLY A 185 -5.46 13.47 0.09
C GLY A 185 -6.60 13.02 1.00
N GLY A 186 -7.85 13.39 0.66
CA GLY A 186 -9.05 12.92 1.35
C GLY A 186 -9.21 11.40 1.33
N GLN A 187 -9.01 10.75 0.18
CA GLN A 187 -9.05 9.29 0.08
C GLN A 187 -8.02 8.59 0.98
N VAL A 188 -6.81 9.15 1.09
CA VAL A 188 -5.79 8.62 1.99
C VAL A 188 -6.20 8.77 3.46
N LEU A 189 -6.79 9.91 3.83
CA LEU A 189 -7.28 10.16 5.17
C LEU A 189 -8.46 9.25 5.53
N GLU A 190 -9.39 8.99 4.62
CA GLU A 190 -10.48 8.05 4.80
C GLU A 190 -9.98 6.61 4.94
N GLY A 191 -9.01 6.20 4.11
CA GLY A 191 -8.41 4.86 4.17
C GLY A 191 -7.53 4.60 5.40
N LEU A 192 -7.12 5.66 6.11
CA LEU A 192 -6.29 5.57 7.32
C LEU A 192 -6.96 4.74 8.42
N GLU A 193 -8.28 4.88 8.61
CA GLU A 193 -9.05 4.09 9.58
C GLU A 193 -8.91 2.59 9.31
N HIS A 194 -9.02 2.19 8.04
CA HIS A 194 -8.91 0.79 7.66
C HIS A 194 -7.47 0.26 7.87
N ALA A 195 -6.48 1.11 7.59
CA ALA A 195 -5.07 0.73 7.67
C ALA A 195 -4.54 0.61 9.11
N VAL A 196 -4.99 1.50 10.00
CA VAL A 196 -4.46 1.64 11.38
C VAL A 196 -5.44 1.09 12.43
N GLY A 197 -6.71 0.91 12.08
CA GLY A 197 -7.74 0.38 12.97
C GLY A 197 -8.08 1.34 14.12
N ARG A 198 -8.24 0.78 15.32
CA ARG A 198 -8.67 1.55 16.52
C ARG A 198 -7.67 2.61 16.98
N HIS A 199 -6.43 2.55 16.50
CA HIS A 199 -5.36 3.48 16.87
C HIS A 199 -5.30 4.74 16.00
N VAL A 200 -6.26 4.95 15.09
CA VAL A 200 -6.26 6.09 14.17
C VAL A 200 -6.16 7.45 14.89
N ALA A 201 -6.82 7.62 16.04
CA ALA A 201 -6.78 8.85 16.82
C ALA A 201 -5.42 9.10 17.52
N GLU A 202 -4.61 8.05 17.67
CA GLU A 202 -3.26 8.12 18.26
C GLU A 202 -2.19 8.47 17.21
N VAL A 203 -2.56 8.55 15.92
CA VAL A 203 -1.62 8.86 14.85
C VAL A 203 -1.19 10.32 14.94
N GLU A 204 0.10 10.51 15.20
CA GLU A 204 0.71 11.83 15.35
C GLU A 204 0.46 12.74 14.13
N GLY A 205 0.02 13.98 14.39
CA GLY A 205 -0.21 14.99 13.36
C GLY A 205 -1.48 14.79 12.53
N LEU A 206 -2.33 13.82 12.86
CA LEU A 206 -3.59 13.59 12.14
C LEU A 206 -4.61 14.73 12.37
N GLU A 207 -4.78 15.20 13.60
CA GLU A 207 -5.74 16.27 13.91
C GLU A 207 -5.48 17.55 13.09
N PRO A 208 -4.28 18.17 13.14
CA PRO A 208 -4.02 19.38 12.37
C PRO A 208 -4.16 19.13 10.86
N LEU A 209 -3.78 17.95 10.38
CA LEU A 209 -3.91 17.60 8.97
C LEU A 209 -5.38 17.48 8.51
N LEU A 210 -6.25 16.86 9.32
CA LEU A 210 -7.68 16.80 9.01
C LEU A 210 -8.32 18.18 9.07
N ARG A 211 -7.89 19.04 10.01
CA ARG A 211 -8.33 20.43 10.05
C ARG A 211 -7.97 21.18 8.76
N ASP A 212 -6.72 21.07 8.32
CA ASP A 212 -6.25 21.68 7.07
C ASP A 212 -7.00 21.13 5.84
N TYR A 213 -7.28 19.82 5.83
CA TYR A 213 -8.08 19.20 4.79
C TYR A 213 -9.49 19.80 4.72
N VAL A 214 -10.18 19.92 5.86
CA VAL A 214 -11.52 20.52 5.95
C VAL A 214 -11.52 21.96 5.41
N VAL A 215 -10.51 22.77 5.77
CA VAL A 215 -10.36 24.14 5.25
C VAL A 215 -10.22 24.15 3.74
N GLN A 216 -9.33 23.33 3.19
CA GLN A 216 -9.12 23.26 1.74
C GLN A 216 -10.36 22.77 0.98
N VAL A 217 -11.11 21.82 1.54
CA VAL A 217 -12.39 21.35 0.98
C VAL A 217 -13.41 22.48 0.98
N ALA A 218 -13.51 23.24 2.08
CA ALA A 218 -14.43 24.36 2.18
C ALA A 218 -14.15 25.46 1.13
N GLU A 219 -12.90 25.67 0.78
CA GLU A 219 -12.49 26.66 -0.22
C GLU A 219 -12.71 26.20 -1.67
N LYS A 220 -12.49 24.91 -1.96
CA LYS A 220 -12.27 24.44 -3.34
C LYS A 220 -13.25 23.39 -3.82
N LEU A 221 -14.09 22.83 -2.94
CA LEU A 221 -14.93 21.66 -3.24
C LEU A 221 -16.41 21.91 -2.88
N SER A 222 -17.26 20.95 -3.23
CA SER A 222 -18.71 21.08 -3.06
C SER A 222 -19.15 21.03 -1.59
N ALA A 223 -20.37 21.51 -1.30
CA ALA A 223 -20.97 21.44 0.03
C ALA A 223 -21.08 20.00 0.56
N GLU A 224 -21.39 19.03 -0.32
CA GLU A 224 -21.43 17.61 0.03
C GLU A 224 -20.05 17.09 0.47
N GLN A 225 -18.99 17.45 -0.26
CA GLN A 225 -17.63 17.07 0.09
C GLN A 225 -17.19 17.72 1.41
N LEU A 226 -17.61 18.97 1.65
CA LEU A 226 -17.37 19.65 2.92
C LEU A 226 -18.06 18.93 4.08
N THR A 227 -19.31 18.51 3.90
CA THR A 227 -20.01 17.69 4.89
C THR A 227 -19.22 16.41 5.20
N GLY A 228 -18.79 15.67 4.17
CA GLY A 228 -17.99 14.46 4.37
C GLY A 228 -16.68 14.72 5.14
N ALA A 229 -15.94 15.78 4.79
CA ALA A 229 -14.71 16.14 5.47
C ALA A 229 -14.93 16.53 6.94
N VAL A 230 -15.99 17.30 7.24
CA VAL A 230 -16.34 17.68 8.61
C VAL A 230 -16.79 16.47 9.43
N THR A 231 -17.60 15.57 8.84
CA THR A 231 -17.99 14.32 9.49
C THR A 231 -16.76 13.47 9.82
N LEU A 232 -15.78 13.36 8.91
CA LEU A 232 -14.53 12.66 9.16
C LEU A 232 -13.74 13.30 10.31
N PHE A 233 -13.58 14.63 10.32
CA PHE A 233 -12.90 15.35 11.41
C PHE A 233 -13.57 15.12 12.76
N ARG A 234 -14.89 15.34 12.86
CA ARG A 234 -15.65 15.25 14.11
C ARG A 234 -15.71 13.83 14.67
N ARG A 235 -15.68 12.81 13.80
CA ARG A 235 -15.63 11.40 14.21
C ARG A 235 -14.36 11.08 15.02
N HIS A 236 -13.22 11.63 14.62
CA HIS A 236 -11.94 11.38 15.28
C HIS A 236 -11.63 12.38 16.39
N PHE A 237 -12.08 13.62 16.22
CA PHE A 237 -11.80 14.73 17.13
C PHE A 237 -13.11 15.41 17.52
N PRO A 238 -13.97 14.75 18.32
CA PRO A 238 -15.27 15.31 18.71
C PRO A 238 -15.13 16.63 19.47
N GLN A 239 -14.06 16.77 20.25
CA GLN A 239 -13.70 18.00 20.97
C GLN A 239 -12.82 18.95 20.15
N GLY A 240 -12.44 18.56 18.93
CA GLY A 240 -11.63 19.39 18.04
C GLY A 240 -12.42 20.61 17.57
N THR A 241 -11.71 21.72 17.33
CA THR A 241 -12.32 22.97 16.85
C THR A 241 -12.04 23.18 15.36
N LEU A 242 -13.08 23.57 14.63
CA LEU A 242 -12.99 24.04 13.26
C LEU A 242 -13.16 25.57 13.22
N PRO A 243 -12.68 26.26 12.17
CA PRO A 243 -13.00 27.68 11.97
C PRO A 243 -14.51 27.93 11.95
N ALA A 244 -14.94 29.04 12.57
CA ALA A 244 -16.37 29.35 12.74
C ALA A 244 -17.11 29.48 11.40
N GLU A 245 -16.42 29.97 10.37
CA GLU A 245 -16.95 30.12 9.02
C GLU A 245 -17.26 28.77 8.38
N ILE A 246 -16.53 27.72 8.75
CA ILE A 246 -16.76 26.36 8.26
C ILE A 246 -17.92 25.73 9.02
N ASP A 247 -17.94 25.83 10.35
CA ASP A 247 -19.03 25.30 11.18
C ASP A 247 -20.39 25.92 10.77
N ALA A 248 -20.42 27.19 10.34
CA ALA A 248 -21.63 27.84 9.84
C ALA A 248 -22.12 27.33 8.47
N ARG A 249 -21.24 26.74 7.65
CA ARG A 249 -21.54 26.25 6.29
C ARG A 249 -22.04 24.81 6.25
N VAL A 250 -21.87 24.05 7.34
CA VAL A 250 -22.31 22.66 7.42
C VAL A 250 -23.81 22.60 7.72
N PRO A 251 -24.62 21.88 6.94
CA PRO A 251 -26.04 21.74 7.22
C PRO A 251 -26.28 21.18 8.63
N ARG A 252 -27.10 21.89 9.43
CA ARG A 252 -27.54 21.41 10.75
C ARG A 252 -28.31 20.10 10.56
N GLY A 253 -27.69 18.98 10.94
CA GLY A 253 -28.22 17.62 10.77
C GLY A 253 -27.23 16.61 10.19
N ALA A 254 -26.13 17.05 9.57
CA ALA A 254 -25.14 16.13 9.00
C ALA A 254 -24.05 15.65 9.98
N ALA A 255 -23.94 16.28 11.15
CA ALA A 255 -22.96 15.94 12.19
C ALA A 255 -23.49 14.95 13.26
N GLU A 256 -24.81 14.68 13.28
CA GLU A 256 -25.44 13.74 14.22
C GLU A 256 -25.63 12.36 13.58
N ALA A 257 -24.52 11.67 13.27
CA ALA A 257 -24.59 10.21 13.16
C ALA A 257 -24.47 9.64 14.58
N PRO A 258 -25.46 8.89 15.10
CA PRO A 258 -25.40 8.38 16.46
C PRO A 258 -24.22 7.42 16.60
N ALA A 259 -23.40 7.65 17.63
CA ALA A 259 -22.45 6.66 18.11
C ALA A 259 -23.22 5.37 18.38
N LYS A 260 -23.01 4.35 17.53
CA LYS A 260 -23.61 3.03 17.70
C LYS A 260 -23.10 2.48 19.03
N ALA A 261 -23.98 2.45 20.04
CA ALA A 261 -23.68 1.86 21.33
C ALA A 261 -23.18 0.42 21.14
N PRO A 262 -22.19 -0.05 21.91
CA PRO A 262 -21.72 -1.42 21.82
C PRO A 262 -22.88 -2.36 22.19
N ALA A 263 -23.38 -3.09 21.20
CA ALA A 263 -24.27 -4.22 21.42
C ALA A 263 -23.46 -5.36 22.05
N ASP A 264 -24.07 -5.97 23.07
CA ASP A 264 -23.72 -7.26 23.67
C ASP A 264 -22.53 -7.28 24.64
N ALA A 265 -22.75 -6.69 25.82
CA ALA A 265 -22.27 -7.31 27.05
C ALA A 265 -23.26 -8.44 27.42
N PRO A 266 -22.83 -9.71 27.51
CA PRO A 266 -23.73 -10.78 27.96
C PRO A 266 -24.11 -10.55 29.43
N PRO A 267 -25.34 -10.84 29.84
CA PRO A 267 -25.74 -10.73 31.24
C PRO A 267 -24.91 -11.70 32.07
N SER A 268 -24.31 -11.16 33.12
CA SER A 268 -23.73 -11.90 34.24
C SER A 268 -24.77 -12.84 34.83
N SER A 269 -24.64 -14.14 34.59
CA SER A 269 -25.38 -15.16 35.33
C SER A 269 -24.71 -15.35 36.70
N SER A 270 -25.29 -14.72 37.71
CA SER A 270 -25.05 -15.07 39.11
C SER A 270 -25.66 -16.43 39.42
N SER A 271 -24.88 -17.23 40.14
CA SER A 271 -25.27 -18.46 40.81
C SER A 271 -26.50 -18.29 41.70
N ASP A 272 -27.34 -19.32 41.74
CA ASP A 272 -28.23 -19.79 42.82
C ASP A 272 -29.22 -20.79 42.17
N GLU A 273 -29.67 -21.91 42.73
CA GLU A 273 -29.38 -22.70 43.91
C GLU A 273 -30.21 -23.99 43.74
N SER A 274 -29.81 -25.10 44.39
CA SER A 274 -30.71 -26.13 44.95
C SER A 274 -31.66 -26.98 44.06
N SER A 275 -31.35 -28.28 44.07
CA SER A 275 -32.22 -29.36 44.58
C SER A 275 -33.51 -29.74 43.83
N LYS A 276 -33.54 -30.95 43.24
CA LYS A 276 -34.37 -32.13 43.67
C LYS A 276 -34.51 -33.20 42.57
N SER A 277 -34.40 -34.46 43.02
CA SER A 277 -35.10 -35.70 42.61
C SER A 277 -35.28 -35.99 41.11
N ASN A 278 -34.94 -37.15 40.56
CA ASN A 278 -35.09 -38.54 41.01
C ASN A 278 -34.17 -39.43 40.16
#